data_AF-A0A2R2NX83-F1
#
_entry.id   AF-A0A2R2NX83-F1
#
_cell.length_a   1.000
_cell.length_b   1.000
_cell.length_c   1.000
_cell.angle_alpha   90.00
_cell.angle_beta   90.00
_cell.angle_gamma   90.00
#
_symmetry.space_group_name_H-M   'P 1'
#
loop_
_entity.id
_entity.type
_entity.pdbx_description
1 polymer ?
#
loop_
_entity_poly.entity_id
_entity_poly.type
_entity_poly.pdbx_seq_one_letter_code
_entity_poly.pdbx_strand_id
1 'polypeptide(L)'
;KMMTSGAIAAMLSTILYGRRFFPYYVYNIIGGLDEEGKGAVYSFDPVGSYQRDTYKAGGSASAMLQPLLDNQIGFKNMEGV
;
A
#
# COMPACT_ATOMS: atom_id res chain seq x y z
N LYS A 1 19.96 0.63 -14.64
CA LYS A 1 19.55 1.68 -13.66
C LYS A 1 18.52 1.05 -12.74
N MET A 2 18.67 1.15 -11.42
CA MET A 2 17.65 0.62 -10.49
C MET A 2 16.41 1.51 -10.51
N MET A 3 15.22 0.90 -10.43
CA MET A 3 13.96 1.64 -10.38
C MET A 3 13.71 2.18 -8.97
N THR A 4 13.14 3.38 -8.88
CA THR A 4 12.68 3.94 -7.60
C THR A 4 11.39 3.26 -7.15
N SER A 5 11.10 3.30 -5.85
CA SER A 5 9.87 2.70 -5.29
C SER A 5 8.60 3.22 -5.97
N GLY A 6 8.55 4.53 -6.26
CA GLY A 6 7.44 5.15 -6.99
C GLY A 6 7.34 4.69 -8.46
N ALA A 7 8.47 4.48 -9.14
CA ALA A 7 8.46 3.95 -10.51
C ALA A 7 7.95 2.51 -10.56
N ILE A 8 8.33 1.68 -9.58
CA ILE A 8 7.81 0.30 -9.47
C ILE A 8 6.30 0.33 -9.18
N ALA A 9 5.84 1.25 -8.33
CA ALA A 9 4.42 1.40 -8.03
C ALA A 9 3.58 1.77 -9.27
N ALA A 10 4.04 2.75 -10.07
CA ALA A 10 3.38 3.12 -11.31
C ALA A 10 3.37 1.98 -12.35
N MET A 11 4.47 1.23 -12.45
CA MET A 11 4.56 0.06 -13.33
C MET A 11 3.57 -1.03 -12.91
N LEU A 12 3.49 -1.35 -11.62
CA LEU A 12 2.59 -2.38 -11.10
C LEU A 12 1.12 -2.03 -11.34
N SER A 13 0.74 -0.76 -11.19
CA SER A 13 -0.61 -0.26 -11.52
C SER A 13 -1.01 -0.62 -12.95
N THR A 14 -0.11 -0.40 -13.91
CA THR A 14 -0.35 -0.72 -15.33
C THR A 14 -0.42 -2.23 -15.57
N ILE A 15 0.42 -3.02 -14.90
CA ILE A 15 0.41 -4.50 -15.01
C ILE A 15 -0.93 -5.06 -14.52
N LEU A 16 -1.42 -4.60 -13.36
CA LEU A 16 -2.68 -5.04 -12.78
C LEU A 16 -3.87 -4.62 -13.65
N TYR A 17 -3.89 -3.37 -14.10
CA TYR A 17 -4.96 -2.86 -14.98
C TYR A 17 -4.96 -3.54 -16.36
N GLY A 18 -3.80 -3.98 -16.85
CA GLY A 18 -3.69 -4.75 -18.10
C GLY A 18 -4.52 -6.03 -18.12
N ARG A 19 -4.87 -6.58 -16.94
CA ARG A 19 -5.80 -7.71 -16.81
C ARG A 19 -7.16 -7.32 -16.23
N ARG A 20 -7.67 -6.12 -16.52
CA ARG A 20 -8.93 -5.61 -15.95
C ARG A 20 -10.16 -6.52 -16.09
N PHE A 21 -10.22 -7.32 -17.17
CA PHE A 21 -11.33 -8.24 -17.45
C PHE A 21 -11.12 -9.67 -16.92
N PHE A 22 -9.91 -10.01 -16.47
CA PHE A 22 -9.61 -11.22 -15.72
C PHE A 22 -8.52 -10.91 -14.67
N PRO A 23 -8.88 -10.18 -13.60
CA PRO A 23 -7.91 -9.56 -12.71
C PRO A 23 -7.06 -10.56 -11.96
N TYR A 24 -5.84 -10.14 -11.61
CA TYR A 24 -5.08 -10.85 -10.59
C TYR A 24 -5.76 -10.64 -9.24
N TYR A 25 -6.21 -11.71 -8.58
CA TYR A 25 -6.82 -11.64 -7.26
C TYR A 25 -5.75 -11.49 -6.16
N VAL A 26 -5.08 -10.34 -6.15
CA VAL A 26 -3.96 -10.04 -5.26
C VAL A 26 -4.10 -8.63 -4.71
N TYR A 27 -3.69 -8.45 -3.45
CA TYR A 27 -3.60 -7.16 -2.78
C TYR A 27 -2.13 -6.90 -2.46
N ASN A 28 -1.48 -6.09 -3.29
CA ASN A 28 -0.05 -5.86 -3.17
C ASN A 28 0.25 -4.68 -2.26
N ILE A 29 1.36 -4.77 -1.53
CA ILE A 29 1.95 -3.66 -0.78
C ILE A 29 3.42 -3.58 -1.18
N ILE A 30 3.84 -2.42 -1.68
CA ILE A 30 5.24 -2.12 -1.96
C ILE A 30 5.77 -1.24 -0.83
N GLY A 31 6.86 -1.68 -0.19
CA GLY A 31 7.62 -0.88 0.78
C GLY A 31 9.01 -0.56 0.24
N GLY A 32 9.51 0.64 0.52
CA GLY A 32 10.87 1.04 0.14
C GLY A 32 11.21 2.44 0.63
N LEU A 33 12.27 3.00 0.08
CA LEU A 33 12.65 4.40 0.26
C LEU A 33 12.25 5.20 -0.98
N ASP A 34 11.84 6.44 -0.79
CA ASP A 34 11.71 7.42 -1.87
C ASP A 34 13.07 8.04 -2.25
N GLU A 35 13.07 8.96 -3.21
CA GLU A 35 14.29 9.62 -3.69
C GLU A 35 14.95 10.53 -2.63
N GLU A 36 14.21 10.89 -1.58
CA GLU A 36 14.72 11.65 -0.42
C GLU A 36 15.20 10.74 0.72
N GLY A 37 15.15 9.41 0.55
CA GLY A 37 15.50 8.45 1.57
C GLY A 37 14.45 8.29 2.68
N LYS A 38 13.23 8.80 2.49
CA LYS A 38 12.12 8.60 3.44
C LYS A 38 11.36 7.32 3.11
N GLY A 39 10.75 6.71 4.13
CA GLY A 39 9.90 5.55 3.96
C GLY A 39 8.73 5.81 3.00
N ALA A 40 8.48 4.89 2.10
CA ALA A 40 7.37 4.93 1.16
C ALA A 40 6.67 3.57 1.14
N VAL A 41 5.36 3.58 1.44
CA VAL A 41 4.49 2.41 1.32
C VAL A 41 3.43 2.72 0.27
N TYR A 42 3.23 1.81 -0.68
CA TYR A 42 2.19 1.90 -1.70
C TYR A 42 1.29 0.67 -1.61
N SER A 43 -0.01 0.87 -1.48
CA SER A 43 -1.00 -0.21 -1.42
C SER A 43 -1.84 -0.26 -2.69
N PHE A 44 -2.14 -1.48 -3.16
CA PHE A 44 -2.82 -1.72 -4.44
C PHE A 44 -4.11 -2.50 -4.25
N ASP A 45 -5.11 -2.18 -5.06
CA ASP A 45 -6.26 -3.06 -5.27
C ASP A 45 -6.00 -4.06 -6.43
N PRO A 46 -6.85 -5.08 -6.59
CA PRO A 46 -6.70 -6.09 -7.66
C PRO A 46 -6.78 -5.55 -9.09
N VAL A 47 -7.28 -4.32 -9.29
CA VAL A 47 -7.43 -3.71 -10.61
C VAL A 47 -6.36 -2.66 -10.92
N GLY A 48 -5.44 -2.41 -9.98
CA GLY A 48 -4.28 -1.55 -10.18
C GLY A 48 -4.40 -0.14 -9.63
N SER A 49 -5.48 0.21 -8.95
CA SER A 49 -5.53 1.47 -8.19
C SER A 49 -4.55 1.42 -7.04
N TYR A 50 -3.84 2.52 -6.79
CA TYR A 50 -2.88 2.58 -5.70
C TYR A 50 -2.77 3.97 -5.09
N GLN A 51 -2.33 4.02 -3.84
CA GLN A 51 -2.04 5.25 -3.11
C GLN A 51 -0.77 5.09 -2.28
N ARG A 52 -0.14 6.22 -1.91
CA ARG A 52 0.94 6.24 -0.92
C ARG A 52 0.33 6.33 0.47
N ASP A 53 0.65 5.37 1.33
CA ASP A 53 0.19 5.31 2.72
C ASP A 53 1.38 5.45 3.69
N THR A 54 1.12 5.91 4.91
CA THR A 54 2.11 5.87 6.00
C THR A 54 2.27 4.44 6.55
N TYR A 55 1.17 3.70 6.60
CA TYR A 55 1.10 2.31 7.04
C TYR A 55 -0.12 1.64 6.40
N LYS A 56 -0.04 0.32 6.16
CA LYS A 56 -1.14 -0.45 5.58
C LYS A 56 -1.08 -1.91 6.02
N ALA A 57 -2.23 -2.48 6.34
CA ALA A 57 -2.40 -3.93 6.45
C ALA A 57 -3.16 -4.49 5.24
N GLY A 58 -2.72 -5.65 4.74
CA GLY A 58 -3.34 -6.35 3.61
C GLY A 58 -3.65 -7.82 3.94
N GLY A 59 -4.51 -8.45 3.14
CA GLY A 59 -4.90 -9.86 3.29
C GLY A 59 -6.05 -10.07 4.29
N SER A 60 -6.22 -11.32 4.75
CA SER A 60 -7.37 -11.76 5.56
C SER A 60 -7.46 -11.06 6.92
N ALA A 61 -6.33 -10.78 7.57
CA ALA A 61 -6.28 -10.12 8.87
C ALA A 61 -6.25 -8.59 8.80
N SER A 62 -6.37 -8.00 7.59
CA SER A 62 -6.28 -6.54 7.41
C SER A 62 -7.28 -5.78 8.28
N ALA A 63 -8.52 -6.26 8.39
CA ALA A 63 -9.56 -5.64 9.22
C ALA A 63 -9.24 -5.64 10.73
N MET A 64 -8.42 -6.58 11.21
CA MET A 64 -7.99 -6.64 12.61
C MET A 64 -6.75 -5.77 12.86
N LEU A 65 -5.80 -5.76 11.92
CA LEU A 65 -4.54 -5.05 12.08
C LEU A 65 -4.65 -3.56 11.76
N GLN A 66 -5.47 -3.17 10.79
CA GLN A 66 -5.59 -1.77 10.37
C GLN A 66 -6.03 -0.84 11.51
N PRO A 67 -7.06 -1.17 12.34
CA PRO A 67 -7.44 -0.34 13.48
C PRO A 67 -6.34 -0.21 14.54
N LEU A 68 -5.55 -1.27 14.77
CA LEU A 68 -4.42 -1.23 15.70
C LEU A 68 -3.35 -0.26 15.23
N LEU A 69 -3.02 -0.28 13.94
CA LEU A 69 -2.06 0.65 13.34
C LEU A 69 -2.60 2.08 13.35
N ASP A 70 -3.88 2.28 13.05
CA ASP A 70 -4.55 3.58 13.13
C ASP A 70 -4.46 4.17 14.55
N ASN A 71 -4.59 3.33 15.57
CA ASN A 71 -4.47 3.77 16.95
C ASN A 71 -3.04 4.08 17.37
N GLN A 72 -2.10 3.15 17.17
CA GLN A 72 -0.76 3.27 17.73
C GLN A 72 0.19 4.13 16.88
N ILE A 73 0.02 4.13 15.56
CA ILE A 73 0.87 4.89 14.62
C ILE A 73 0.15 6.14 14.15
N GLY A 74 -1.14 6.02 13.84
CA GLY A 74 -1.96 7.14 13.38
C GLY A 74 -2.44 8.06 14.51
N PHE A 75 -2.29 7.66 15.78
CA PHE A 75 -2.82 8.36 16.96
C PHE A 75 -4.33 8.64 16.84
N LYS A 76 -5.08 7.76 16.16
CA LYS A 76 -6.54 7.87 15.98
C LYS A 76 -7.27 7.02 17.01
N ASN A 77 -8.52 7.37 17.32
CA ASN A 77 -9.37 6.57 18.21
C ASN A 77 -8.72 6.26 19.57
N MET A 78 -7.88 7.16 20.08
CA MET A 78 -7.34 7.07 21.43
C MET A 78 -8.37 7.63 22.40
N GLU A 79 -8.72 6.87 23.44
CA GLU A 79 -9.55 7.38 24.54
C GLU A 79 -8.64 7.91 25.66
N GLY A 80 -8.93 9.12 26.16
CA GLY A 80 -8.25 9.71 27.31
C GLY A 80 -6.85 10.28 27.03
N VAL A 81 -6.51 10.50 25.76
CA VAL A 81 -5.35 11.29 25.32
C VAL A 81 -5.83 12.64 24.79
#